data_AF-A0A529NA76-F1
#
_entry.id   AF-A0A529NA76-F1
#
_cell.length_a   1.000
_cell.length_b   1.000
_cell.length_c   1.000
_cell.angle_alpha   90.00
_cell.angle_beta   90.00
_cell.angle_gamma   90.00
#
_symmetry.space_group_name_H-M   'P 1'
#
loop_
_entity.id
_entity.type
_entity.pdbx_description
1 polymer ?
#
loop_
_entity_poly.entity_id
_entity_poly.type
_entity_poly.pdbx_seq_one_letter_code
_entity_poly.pdbx_strand_id
1 'polypeptide(L)'
;ASHTGIDDIRDIIERVRYAPVSARYKVYIIDEVHMLSTQAFNGLLKTLEEPPPHVKFIFATTEIRKVPITVLSRCQRFDLRRIDAGALVEHLSSIAAR
;
A
#
# COMPACT_ATOMS: atom_id res chain seq x y z
N ALA A 1 -10.32 10.66 10.97
CA ALA A 1 -11.20 9.81 11.79
C ALA A 1 -10.39 8.62 12.27
N SER A 2 -10.31 8.45 13.58
CA SER A 2 -9.31 7.63 14.27
C SER A 2 -9.86 6.22 14.50
N HIS A 3 -9.88 5.38 13.45
CA HIS A 3 -9.91 3.94 13.63
C HIS A 3 -8.46 3.51 13.79
N THR A 4 -8.10 3.06 14.98
CA THR A 4 -6.76 2.55 15.26
C THR A 4 -6.49 1.40 14.30
N GLY A 5 -5.65 1.63 13.28
CA GLY A 5 -5.37 0.68 12.19
C GLY A 5 -4.82 -0.69 12.61
N ILE A 6 -4.74 -0.99 13.91
CA ILE A 6 -4.40 -2.32 14.41
C ILE A 6 -5.53 -3.31 14.16
N ASP A 7 -6.80 -2.94 14.45
CA ASP A 7 -7.92 -3.87 14.27
C ASP A 7 -8.20 -4.09 12.78
N ASP A 8 -8.15 -3.03 11.97
CA ASP A 8 -8.26 -3.12 10.51
C ASP A 8 -7.17 -4.02 9.90
N ILE A 9 -5.94 -3.94 10.41
CA ILE A 9 -4.83 -4.77 9.93
C ILE A 9 -4.98 -6.24 10.37
N ARG A 10 -5.49 -6.51 11.58
CA ARG A 10 -5.78 -7.88 12.00
C ARG A 10 -6.82 -8.53 11.10
N ASP A 11 -7.91 -7.83 10.82
CA ASP A 11 -8.94 -8.28 9.90
C ASP A 11 -8.38 -8.55 8.50
N ILE A 12 -7.48 -7.67 8.02
CA ILE A 12 -6.78 -7.87 6.74
C ILE A 12 -5.97 -9.17 6.79
N ILE A 13 -5.14 -9.38 7.82
CA ILE A 13 -4.28 -10.56 7.97
C ILE A 13 -5.10 -11.85 8.02
N GLU A 14 -6.24 -11.86 8.70
CA GLU A 14 -7.14 -13.01 8.73
C GLU A 14 -7.74 -13.28 7.36
N ARG A 15 -8.21 -12.24 6.67
CA ARG A 15 -8.82 -12.35 5.35
C ARG A 15 -7.84 -12.70 4.23
N VAL A 16 -6.54 -12.45 4.41
CA VAL A 16 -5.48 -12.75 3.43
C VAL A 16 -5.29 -14.24 3.19
N ARG A 17 -5.68 -15.09 4.15
CA ARG A 17 -5.58 -16.55 4.01
C ARG A 17 -6.57 -17.14 3.01
N TYR A 18 -7.65 -16.42 2.71
CA TYR A 18 -8.72 -16.89 1.84
C TYR A 18 -8.55 -16.40 0.40
N ALA A 19 -8.77 -17.33 -0.54
CA ALA A 19 -8.74 -17.07 -1.96
C ALA A 19 -9.68 -15.92 -2.39
N PRO A 20 -9.37 -15.21 -3.49
CA PRO A 20 -10.26 -14.18 -4.02
C PRO A 20 -11.61 -14.79 -4.43
N VAL A 21 -12.69 -14.06 -4.18
CA VAL A 21 -14.06 -14.44 -4.59
C VAL A 21 -14.19 -14.43 -6.12
N SER A 22 -13.53 -13.47 -6.76
CA SER A 22 -13.44 -13.33 -8.21
C SER A 22 -12.09 -12.71 -8.56
N ALA A 23 -11.53 -13.08 -9.71
CA ALA A 23 -10.21 -12.70 -10.23
C ALA A 23 -9.00 -13.47 -9.67
N ARG A 24 -7.86 -13.29 -10.34
CA ARG A 24 -6.60 -14.02 -10.07
C ARG A 24 -5.92 -13.59 -8.77
N TYR A 25 -6.09 -12.32 -8.40
CA TYR A 25 -5.40 -11.73 -7.26
C TYR A 25 -6.35 -10.95 -6.37
N LYS A 26 -6.12 -11.03 -5.07
CA LYS A 26 -6.70 -10.18 -4.03
C LYS A 26 -5.68 -9.10 -3.67
N VAL A 27 -5.97 -7.86 -4.05
CA VAL A 27 -5.04 -6.74 -3.89
C VAL A 27 -5.45 -5.89 -2.69
N TYR A 28 -4.50 -5.60 -1.81
CA TYR A 28 -4.65 -4.69 -0.68
C TYR A 28 -3.80 -3.45 -0.93
N ILE A 29 -4.45 -2.30 -1.00
CA ILE A 29 -3.80 -0.99 -1.13
C ILE A 29 -3.90 -0.29 0.22
N ILE A 30 -2.76 0.05 0.82
CA ILE A 30 -2.70 0.81 2.07
C ILE A 30 -1.99 2.11 1.78
N ASP A 31 -2.77 3.19 1.87
CA ASP A 31 -2.25 4.54 1.71
C ASP A 31 -1.73 5.09 3.04
N GLU A 32 -0.79 6.02 2.94
CA GLU A 32 -0.07 6.62 4.06
C GLU A 32 0.37 5.60 5.13
N VAL A 33 1.02 4.53 4.68
CA VAL A 33 1.41 3.41 5.54
C VAL A 33 2.31 3.84 6.71
N HIS A 34 2.99 4.98 6.60
CA HIS A 34 3.79 5.56 7.67
C HIS A 34 2.95 5.98 8.90
N MET A 35 1.63 6.07 8.77
CA MET A 35 0.69 6.31 9.87
C MET A 35 0.33 5.04 10.64
N LEU A 36 0.69 3.85 10.12
CA LEU A 36 0.46 2.60 10.84
C LEU A 36 1.34 2.53 12.09
N SER A 37 0.79 1.97 13.16
CA SER A 37 1.56 1.68 14.36
C SER A 37 2.60 0.59 14.10
N THR A 38 3.66 0.57 14.89
CA THR A 38 4.68 -0.49 14.86
C THR A 38 4.06 -1.89 15.02
N GLN A 39 3.02 -2.01 15.85
CA GLN A 39 2.33 -3.28 16.07
C GLN A 39 1.59 -3.76 14.82
N ALA A 40 0.94 -2.85 14.09
CA ALA A 40 0.28 -3.16 12.83
C ALA A 40 1.29 -3.64 11.77
N PHE A 41 2.44 -2.97 11.65
CA PHE A 41 3.53 -3.42 10.78
C PHE A 41 4.02 -4.82 11.13
N ASN A 42 4.25 -5.09 12.42
CA ASN A 42 4.71 -6.39 12.88
C ASN A 42 3.71 -7.52 12.54
N GLY A 43 2.41 -7.24 12.61
CA GLY A 43 1.37 -8.19 12.18
C GLY A 43 1.46 -8.56 10.70
N LEU A 44 1.87 -7.61 9.85
CA LEU A 44 2.00 -7.82 8.41
C LEU A 44 3.29 -8.57 8.03
N LEU A 45 4.34 -8.54 8.86
CA LEU A 45 5.66 -9.08 8.50
C LEU A 45 5.62 -10.54 8.06
N LYS A 46 4.93 -11.41 8.81
CA LYS A 46 4.81 -12.84 8.45
C LYS A 46 4.19 -13.03 7.06
N THR A 47 3.17 -12.23 6.77
CA THR A 47 2.46 -12.28 5.48
C THR A 47 3.31 -11.70 4.35
N LEU A 48 4.17 -10.71 4.62
CA LEU A 48 5.08 -10.15 3.63
C LEU A 48 6.27 -11.08 3.33
N GLU A 49 6.71 -11.86 4.32
CA GLU A 49 7.76 -12.88 4.15
C GLU A 49 7.27 -14.08 3.34
N GLU A 50 6.07 -14.56 3.63
CA GLU A 50 5.47 -15.73 3.00
C GLU A 50 4.09 -15.38 2.44
N PRO A 51 4.00 -14.54 1.40
CA PRO A 51 2.71 -14.09 0.89
C PRO A 51 1.97 -15.25 0.21
N PRO A 52 0.67 -15.43 0.49
CA PRO A 52 -0.16 -16.33 -0.30
C PRO A 52 -0.06 -15.94 -1.79
N PRO A 53 0.00 -16.92 -2.71
CA PRO A 53 0.29 -16.65 -4.12
C PRO A 53 -0.76 -15.76 -4.81
N HIS A 54 -1.97 -15.74 -4.26
CA HIS A 54 -3.10 -14.97 -4.74
C HIS A 54 -3.20 -13.56 -4.10
N VAL A 55 -2.34 -13.19 -3.15
CA VAL A 55 -2.39 -11.89 -2.48
C VAL A 55 -1.29 -10.96 -2.98
N LYS A 56 -1.64 -9.68 -3.15
CA LYS A 56 -0.71 -8.59 -3.45
C LYS A 56 -0.94 -7.43 -2.50
N PHE A 57 0.12 -6.93 -1.90
CA PHE A 57 0.11 -5.69 -1.12
C PHE A 57 0.72 -4.55 -1.94
N ILE A 58 0.08 -3.40 -1.87
CA ILE A 58 0.58 -2.13 -2.41
C ILE A 58 0.56 -1.13 -1.27
N PHE A 59 1.73 -0.60 -0.94
CA PHE A 59 1.88 0.41 0.10
C PHE A 59 2.26 1.74 -0.52
N ALA A 60 1.56 2.79 -0.12
CA ALA A 60 1.88 4.16 -0.48
C ALA A 60 2.30 4.96 0.76
N THR A 61 3.25 5.87 0.60
CA THR A 61 3.72 6.75 1.65
C THR A 61 4.39 7.98 1.05
N THR A 62 4.13 9.12 1.67
CA THR A 62 4.89 10.36 1.44
C THR A 62 6.18 10.43 2.28
N GLU A 63 6.31 9.60 3.31
CA GLU A 63 7.41 9.63 4.29
C GLU A 63 8.14 8.28 4.40
N ILE A 64 8.88 7.90 3.36
CA ILE A 64 9.57 6.60 3.30
C ILE A 64 10.47 6.29 4.50
N ARG A 65 11.09 7.31 5.10
CA ARG A 65 11.99 7.16 6.26
C ARG A 65 11.26 6.77 7.56
N LYS A 66 9.95 6.99 7.63
CA LYS A 66 9.12 6.58 8.77
C LYS A 66 8.66 5.13 8.67
N VAL A 67 8.84 4.49 7.51
CA VAL A 67 8.49 3.07 7.31
C VAL A 67 9.65 2.18 7.80
N PRO A 68 9.38 1.14 8.61
CA PRO A 68 10.42 0.24 9.09
C PRO A 68 11.21 -0.43 7.95
N ILE A 69 12.53 -0.50 8.10
CA ILE A 69 13.42 -1.14 7.11
C ILE A 69 13.06 -2.59 6.84
N THR A 70 12.50 -3.30 7.83
CA THR A 70 12.02 -4.67 7.71
C THR A 70 10.89 -4.82 6.69
N VAL A 71 10.03 -3.81 6.56
CA VAL A 71 8.97 -3.78 5.53
C VAL A 71 9.58 -3.45 4.18
N LEU A 72 10.45 -2.45 4.14
CA LEU A 72 11.11 -2.00 2.90
C LEU A 72 11.95 -3.12 2.26
N SER A 73 12.64 -3.94 3.06
CA SER A 73 13.47 -5.04 2.54
C SER A 73 12.66 -6.19 1.94
N ARG A 74 11.35 -6.26 2.21
CA ARG A 74 10.42 -7.29 1.72
C ARG A 74 9.49 -6.76 0.62
N CYS A 75 9.61 -5.48 0.27
CA CYS A 75 8.78 -4.83 -0.74
C CYS A 75 9.63 -4.39 -1.93
N GLN A 76 9.05 -4.47 -3.12
CA GLN A 76 9.62 -3.77 -4.27
C GLN A 76 9.29 -2.28 -4.15
N ARG A 77 10.33 -1.45 -4.10
CA ARG A 77 10.20 0.00 -3.98
C ARG A 77 10.11 0.64 -5.36
N PHE A 78 9.10 1.49 -5.53
CA PHE A 78 8.94 2.36 -6.68
C PHE A 78 8.87 3.81 -6.20
N ASP A 79 9.82 4.63 -6.64
CA ASP A 79 9.81 6.07 -6.33
C ASP A 79 9.08 6.83 -7.43
N LEU A 80 7.88 7.31 -7.12
CA LEU A 80 7.10 8.16 -8.03
C LEU A 80 7.66 9.58 -8.00
N ARG A 81 8.24 10.02 -9.12
CA ARG A 81 8.72 11.39 -9.28
C ARG A 81 7.55 12.32 -9.59
N ARG A 82 7.69 13.59 -9.22
CA ARG A 82 6.73 14.63 -9.60
C ARG A 82 6.65 14.70 -11.13
N ILE A 83 5.44 14.90 -11.62
CA ILE A 83 5.18 15.16 -13.03
C ILE A 83 5.79 16.52 -13.39
N ASP A 84 6.38 16.61 -14.57
CA ASP A 84 6.89 17.88 -15.10
C ASP A 84 5.75 18.92 -15.20
N ALA A 85 6.07 20.19 -14.90
CA ALA A 85 5.05 21.24 -14.87
C ALA A 85 4.42 21.48 -16.25
N GLY A 86 5.19 21.36 -17.34
CA GLY A 86 4.68 21.50 -18.70
C GLY A 86 3.70 20.39 -19.05
N ALA A 87 4.06 19.13 -18.75
CA ALA A 87 3.18 17.98 -18.95
C ALA A 87 1.88 18.10 -18.13
N LEU A 88 1.97 18.63 -16.90
CA LEU A 88 0.79 18.86 -16.07
C LEU A 88 -0.12 19.94 -16.67
N VAL A 89 0.45 21.06 -17.14
CA VAL A 89 -0.32 22.14 -17.79
C VAL A 89 -1.02 21.63 -19.06
N GLU A 90 -0.31 20.87 -19.90
CA GLU A 90 -0.88 20.29 -21.12
C GLU A 90 -2.06 19.36 -20.79
N HIS A 91 -1.87 18.45 -19.81
CA HIS A 91 -2.92 17.52 -19.39
C HIS A 91 -4.15 18.25 -18.83
N LEU A 92 -3.96 19.24 -17.95
CA LEU A 92 -5.04 20.00 -17.36
C LEU A 92 -5.77 20.88 -18.40
N SER A 93 -5.05 21.47 -19.34
CA SER A 93 -5.64 22.24 -20.44
C SER A 93 -6.51 21.37 -21.34
N SER A 94 -6.06 20.15 -21.64
CA SER A 94 -6.83 19.16 -22.41
C SER A 94 -8.13 18.77 -21.71
N ILE A 95 -8.10 18.57 -20.38
CA ILE A 95 -9.30 18.27 -19.59
C ILE A 95 -10.27 19.46 -19.60
N ALA A 96 -9.77 20.67 -19.39
CA ALA A 96 -10.60 21.88 -19.31
C ALA A 96 -11.24 22.28 -20.66
N ALA A 97 -10.69 21.81 -21.78
CA ALA A 97 -11.23 22.04 -23.11
C ALA A 97 -12.32 21.03 -23.53
N ARG A 98 -12.61 20.02 -22.69
CA ARG A 98 -13.70 19.04 -22.88
C ARG A 98 -14.92 19.43 -22.07
#